data_AF-A0AAV7TXA4-F1
#
_entry.id   AF-A0AAV7TXA4-F1
#
_cell.length_a   1.000
_cell.length_b   1.000
_cell.length_c   1.000
_cell.angle_alpha   90.00
_cell.angle_beta   90.00
_cell.angle_gamma   90.00
#
_symmetry.space_group_name_H-M   'P 1'
#
loop_
_entity.id
_entity.type
_entity.pdbx_description
1 polymer ?
#
loop_
_entity_poly.entity_id
_entity_poly.type
_entity_poly.pdbx_seq_one_letter_code
_entity_poly.pdbx_strand_id
1 'polypeptide(L)'
;MGKVSKNREEGVDRGDLMVGPGALEQQEVSLAQTGSPTLGDILQVITASCEALEMKIDTLGAEFGLLKDDHRPLAERVATVEREVADVPATMTGAQSRLSELENKFRVLEQKGDDAENLSRRNKIRILGVPEKA
;
A
#
# COMPACT_ATOMS: atom_id res chain seq x y z
N MET A 1 -33.59 -15.92 12.88
CA MET A 1 -33.62 -14.70 12.07
C MET A 1 -32.18 -14.28 11.77
N GLY A 2 -31.60 -14.80 10.68
CA GLY A 2 -30.24 -14.45 10.25
C GLY A 2 -30.29 -13.32 9.22
N LYS A 3 -29.55 -12.23 9.46
CA LYS A 3 -29.41 -11.15 8.49
C LYS A 3 -28.31 -11.55 7.50
N VAL A 4 -28.70 -11.77 6.25
CA VAL A 4 -27.80 -11.98 5.12
C VAL A 4 -27.30 -10.61 4.66
N SER A 5 -25.99 -10.37 4.77
CA SER A 5 -25.34 -9.16 4.29
C SER A 5 -25.17 -9.22 2.78
N LYS A 6 -25.62 -8.14 2.11
CA LYS A 6 -25.48 -7.86 0.68
C LYS A 6 -24.01 -7.60 0.34
N ASN A 7 -23.47 -8.34 -0.62
CA ASN A 7 -22.26 -7.95 -1.34
C ASN A 7 -22.63 -6.92 -2.41
N ARG A 8 -22.02 -5.74 -2.33
CA ARG A 8 -22.12 -4.65 -3.31
C ARG A 8 -20.77 -4.59 -4.02
N GLU A 9 -20.70 -5.18 -5.22
CA GLU A 9 -19.61 -4.94 -6.15
C GLU A 9 -20.01 -3.75 -7.04
N GLU A 10 -19.43 -2.59 -6.75
CA GLU A 10 -19.37 -1.45 -7.67
C GLU A 10 -17.91 -1.33 -8.11
N GLY A 11 -17.66 -1.43 -9.42
CA GLY A 11 -16.30 -1.29 -9.91
C GLY A 11 -16.14 -1.45 -11.42
N VAL A 12 -16.17 -0.30 -12.09
CA VAL A 12 -15.46 0.01 -13.35
C VAL A 12 -16.15 -0.37 -14.66
N ASP A 13 -17.05 0.52 -15.03
CA ASP A 13 -17.26 1.14 -16.34
C ASP A 13 -16.19 0.78 -17.40
N ARG A 14 -16.50 -0.18 -18.29
CA ARG A 14 -15.74 -0.43 -19.51
C ARG A 14 -16.28 0.48 -20.61
N GLY A 15 -15.90 1.75 -20.54
CA GLY A 15 -16.06 2.71 -21.62
C GLY A 15 -15.21 2.30 -22.83
N ASP A 16 -15.89 2.16 -23.96
CA ASP A 16 -15.41 2.39 -25.33
C ASP A 16 -13.89 2.33 -25.59
N LEU A 17 -13.45 1.21 -26.16
CA LEU A 17 -12.45 1.25 -27.24
C LEU A 17 -13.07 0.67 -28.50
N MET A 18 -13.81 1.54 -29.20
CA MET A 18 -14.03 1.44 -30.65
C MET A 18 -12.67 1.42 -31.35
N VAL A 19 -12.12 0.22 -31.59
CA VAL A 19 -11.05 0.04 -32.58
C VAL A 19 -11.74 0.04 -33.95
N GLY A 20 -11.89 1.23 -34.53
CA GLY A 20 -12.28 1.36 -35.92
C GLY A 20 -11.25 0.65 -36.82
N PRO A 21 -11.66 -0.04 -37.89
CA PRO A 21 -10.74 -0.60 -38.87
C PRO A 21 -10.15 0.55 -39.69
N GLY A 22 -9.12 1.18 -39.13
CA GLY A 22 -8.29 2.16 -39.81
C GLY A 22 -7.46 1.45 -40.87
N ALA A 23 -7.86 1.67 -42.11
CA ALA A 23 -7.11 1.54 -43.36
C ALA A 23 -5.71 0.92 -43.22
N LEU A 24 -5.60 -0.36 -43.59
CA LEU A 24 -4.35 -0.90 -44.12
C LEU A 24 -4.10 -0.18 -45.45
N GLU A 25 -3.50 1.00 -45.37
CA GLU A 25 -2.90 1.67 -46.52
C GLU A 25 -1.70 0.80 -46.91
N GLN A 26 -1.98 -0.13 -47.84
CA GLN A 26 -0.97 -0.92 -48.50
C GLN A 26 -0.05 0.07 -49.21
N GLN A 27 1.08 0.35 -48.58
CA GLN A 27 2.20 0.98 -49.24
C GLN A 27 2.65 -0.01 -50.33
N GLU A 28 2.12 0.16 -51.54
CA GLU A 28 2.65 -0.48 -52.73
C GLU A 28 4.12 -0.05 -52.85
N VAL A 29 5.02 -0.94 -52.43
CA VAL A 29 6.43 -0.81 -52.72
C VAL A 29 6.57 -1.06 -54.22
N SER A 30 6.56 0.02 -54.98
CA SER A 30 6.93 0.02 -56.39
C SER A 30 8.34 -0.58 -56.49
N LEU A 31 8.42 -1.85 -56.86
CA LEU A 31 9.65 -2.55 -57.20
C LEU A 31 10.11 -2.03 -58.57
N ALA A 32 10.57 -0.78 -58.57
CA ALA A 32 11.34 -0.24 -59.67
C ALA A 32 12.58 -1.14 -59.83
N GLN A 33 12.73 -1.70 -61.03
CA GLN A 33 13.90 -2.45 -61.46
C GLN A 33 15.18 -1.68 -61.09
N THR A 34 15.88 -2.16 -60.09
CA THR A 34 17.28 -1.81 -59.84
C THR A 34 18.07 -3.09 -60.07
N GLY A 35 19.23 -2.98 -60.71
CA GLY A 35 20.09 -4.13 -60.98
C GLY A 35 20.37 -4.93 -59.71
N SER A 36 20.89 -6.15 -59.86
CA SER A 36 21.33 -6.97 -58.72
C SER A 36 22.09 -6.08 -57.72
N PRO A 37 21.70 -6.07 -56.43
CA PRO A 37 22.30 -5.18 -55.45
C PRO A 37 23.80 -5.33 -55.50
N THR A 38 24.49 -4.21 -55.63
CA THR A 38 25.94 -4.22 -55.67
C THR A 38 26.47 -4.55 -54.28
N LEU A 39 27.72 -5.02 -54.19
CA LEU A 39 28.38 -5.21 -52.91
C LEU A 39 28.38 -3.92 -52.07
N GLY A 40 28.44 -2.76 -52.72
CA GLY A 40 28.35 -1.45 -52.05
C GLY A 40 27.02 -1.22 -51.35
N ASP A 41 25.90 -1.55 -52.02
CA ASP A 41 24.55 -1.41 -51.44
C ASP A 41 24.38 -2.30 -50.21
N ILE A 42 24.90 -3.54 -50.27
CA ILE A 42 24.86 -4.49 -49.15
C ILE A 42 25.68 -3.97 -47.96
N LEU A 43 26.90 -3.46 -48.21
CA LEU A 43 27.75 -2.91 -47.15
C LEU A 43 27.13 -1.66 -46.50
N GLN A 44 26.45 -0.82 -47.28
CA GLN A 44 25.76 0.35 -46.75
C GLN A 44 24.61 -0.05 -45.82
N VAL A 45 23.81 -1.04 -46.21
CA VAL A 45 22.72 -1.56 -45.36
C VAL A 45 23.26 -2.20 -44.08
N ILE A 46 24.35 -2.95 -44.16
CA ILE A 46 25.01 -3.54 -42.98
C ILE A 46 25.49 -2.43 -42.04
N THR A 47 26.15 -1.40 -42.58
CA THR A 47 26.66 -0.28 -41.78
C THR A 47 25.54 0.46 -41.07
N ALA A 48 24.46 0.82 -41.79
CA ALA A 48 23.30 1.46 -41.21
C ALA A 48 22.60 0.59 -40.15
N SER A 49 22.59 -0.73 -40.36
CA SER A 49 22.03 -1.68 -39.39
C SER A 49 22.89 -1.77 -38.12
N CYS A 50 24.22 -1.75 -38.26
CA CYS A 50 25.14 -1.70 -37.11
C CYS A 50 24.94 -0.42 -36.30
N GLU A 51 24.91 0.74 -36.94
CA GLU A 51 24.67 2.04 -36.27
C GLU A 51 23.30 2.05 -35.55
N ALA A 52 22.26 1.51 -36.19
CA ALA A 52 20.94 1.40 -35.57
C ALA A 52 20.93 0.46 -34.35
N LEU A 53 21.72 -0.63 -34.37
CA LEU A 53 21.87 -1.53 -33.23
C LEU A 53 22.64 -0.87 -32.09
N GLU A 54 23.71 -0.13 -32.39
CA GLU A 54 24.47 0.62 -31.39
C GLU A 54 23.57 1.64 -30.68
N MET A 55 22.78 2.43 -31.42
CA MET A 55 21.82 3.35 -30.81
C MET A 55 20.80 2.66 -29.91
N LYS A 56 20.31 1.48 -30.31
CA LYS A 56 19.36 0.70 -29.49
C LYS A 56 20.02 0.17 -28.22
N ILE A 57 21.27 -0.27 -28.30
CA ILE A 57 22.05 -0.72 -27.13
C ILE A 57 22.25 0.44 -26.16
N ASP A 58 22.61 1.62 -26.66
CA ASP A 58 22.79 2.81 -25.82
C ASP A 58 21.49 3.23 -25.14
N THR A 59 20.37 3.17 -25.87
CA THR A 59 19.03 3.46 -25.34
C THR A 59 18.66 2.49 -24.23
N LEU A 60 18.84 1.18 -24.46
CA LEU A 60 18.59 0.17 -23.44
C LEU A 60 19.51 0.35 -22.23
N GLY A 61 20.77 0.71 -22.44
CA GLY A 61 21.71 1.03 -21.36
C GLY A 61 21.22 2.20 -20.48
N ALA A 62 20.69 3.25 -21.11
CA ALA A 62 20.11 4.39 -20.41
C ALA A 62 18.84 3.99 -19.64
N GLU A 63 17.92 3.24 -20.25
CA GLU A 63 16.70 2.76 -19.60
C GLU A 63 17.00 1.84 -18.41
N PHE A 64 17.98 0.94 -18.53
CA PHE A 64 18.44 0.11 -17.42
C PHE A 64 19.03 0.94 -16.27
N GLY A 65 19.75 2.02 -16.60
CA GLY A 65 20.24 2.99 -15.63
C GLY A 65 19.11 3.61 -14.82
N LEU A 66 18.10 4.15 -15.52
CA LEU A 66 16.91 4.74 -14.89
C LEU A 66 16.15 3.73 -14.03
N LEU A 67 15.92 2.52 -14.54
CA LEU A 67 15.23 1.47 -13.80
C LEU A 67 15.96 1.08 -12.51
N LYS A 68 17.30 1.02 -12.55
CA LYS A 68 18.13 0.74 -11.38
C LYS A 68 18.04 1.88 -10.36
N ASP A 69 18.01 3.12 -10.83
CA ASP A 69 17.89 4.30 -9.98
C ASP A 69 16.51 4.43 -9.35
N ASP A 70 15.44 4.00 -10.04
CA ASP A 70 14.08 3.93 -9.48
C ASP A 70 13.91 2.76 -8.50
N HIS A 71 14.54 1.62 -8.76
CA HIS A 71 14.42 0.42 -7.91
C HIS A 71 15.09 0.61 -6.54
N ARG A 72 16.21 1.33 -6.47
CA ARG A 72 16.97 1.54 -5.24
C ARG A 72 16.16 2.23 -4.11
N PRO A 73 15.53 3.41 -4.32
CA PRO A 73 14.73 4.06 -3.29
C PRO A 73 13.48 3.24 -2.94
N LEU A 74 12.92 2.47 -3.88
CA LEU A 74 11.83 1.54 -3.57
C LEU A 74 12.27 0.46 -2.59
N ALA A 75 13.44 -0.14 -2.80
CA ALA A 75 14.00 -1.13 -1.89
C ALA A 75 14.26 -0.54 -0.49
N GLU A 76 14.80 0.68 -0.42
CA GLU A 76 15.02 1.39 0.86
C GLU A 76 13.70 1.70 1.59
N ARG A 77 12.67 2.13 0.86
CA ARG A 77 11.33 2.38 1.40
C ARG A 77 10.68 1.10 1.93
N VAL A 78 10.80 -0.01 1.19
CA VAL A 78 10.31 -1.32 1.63
C VAL A 78 11.00 -1.73 2.93
N ALA A 79 12.34 -1.66 2.99
CA ALA A 79 13.09 -2.00 4.21
C ALA A 79 12.72 -1.11 5.41
N THR A 80 12.40 0.16 5.17
CA THR A 80 11.95 1.09 6.21
C THR A 80 10.57 0.68 6.74
N VAL A 81 9.61 0.44 5.83
CA VAL A 81 8.25 0.01 6.20
C VAL A 81 8.28 -1.33 6.92
N GLU A 82 9.09 -2.29 6.47
CA GLU A 82 9.24 -3.59 7.14
C GLU A 82 9.73 -3.44 8.58
N ARG A 83 10.70 -2.54 8.83
CA ARG A 83 11.16 -2.24 10.19
C ARG A 83 10.06 -1.60 11.04
N GLU A 84 9.38 -0.59 10.51
CA GLU A 84 8.30 0.08 11.25
C GLU A 84 7.16 -0.89 11.60
N VAL A 85 6.76 -1.75 10.66
CA VAL A 85 5.74 -2.78 10.88
C VAL A 85 6.20 -3.79 11.93
N ALA A 86 7.49 -4.15 11.99
CA ALA A 86 8.03 -5.04 13.02
C ALA A 86 7.99 -4.42 14.43
N ASP A 87 8.03 -3.09 14.55
CA ASP A 87 8.00 -2.38 15.84
C ASP A 87 6.57 -2.16 16.38
N VAL A 88 5.56 -2.16 15.49
CA VAL A 88 4.14 -1.98 15.86
C VAL A 88 3.66 -3.01 16.91
N PRO A 89 3.91 -4.32 16.79
CA PRO A 89 3.52 -5.29 17.82
C PRO A 89 4.06 -4.97 19.20
N ALA A 90 5.34 -4.59 19.31
CA ALA A 90 5.96 -4.28 20.59
C ALA A 90 5.30 -3.05 21.25
N THR A 91 5.05 -2.00 20.46
CA THR A 91 4.36 -0.80 20.96
C THR A 91 2.92 -1.10 21.38
N MET A 92 2.20 -1.92 20.61
CA MET A 92 0.83 -2.33 20.91
C MET A 92 0.75 -3.16 22.19
N THR A 93 1.65 -4.13 22.38
CA THR A 93 1.73 -4.92 23.61
C THR A 93 2.03 -4.03 24.82
N GLY A 94 2.95 -3.08 24.69
CA GLY A 94 3.25 -2.10 25.75
C GLY A 94 2.04 -1.23 26.11
N ALA A 95 1.29 -0.76 25.10
CA ALA A 95 0.08 0.02 25.32
C ALA A 95 -1.03 -0.80 25.99
N GLN A 96 -1.25 -2.05 25.56
CA GLN A 96 -2.22 -2.96 26.17
C GLN A 96 -1.90 -3.25 27.63
N SER A 97 -0.63 -3.49 27.96
CA SER A 97 -0.19 -3.71 29.35
C SER A 97 -0.49 -2.49 30.23
N ARG A 98 -0.14 -1.29 29.76
CA ARG A 98 -0.42 -0.04 30.49
C ARG A 98 -1.91 0.20 30.68
N LEU A 99 -2.73 -0.12 29.68
CA LEU A 99 -4.18 0.02 29.75
C LEU A 99 -4.78 -0.92 30.80
N SER A 100 -4.36 -2.20 30.81
CA SER A 100 -4.78 -3.16 31.83
C SER A 100 -4.37 -2.74 33.25
N GLU A 101 -3.17 -2.19 33.43
CA GLU A 101 -2.77 -1.62 34.73
C GLU A 101 -3.66 -0.45 35.16
N LEU A 102 -4.02 0.42 34.22
CA LEU A 102 -4.90 1.57 34.49
C LEU A 102 -6.31 1.12 34.87
N GLU A 103 -6.86 0.15 34.15
CA GLU A 103 -8.17 -0.45 34.45
C GLU A 103 -8.20 -1.05 35.86
N ASN A 104 -7.14 -1.78 36.22
CA ASN A 104 -7.00 -2.34 37.57
C ASN A 104 -6.94 -1.25 38.65
N LYS A 105 -6.14 -0.19 38.42
CA LYS A 105 -6.06 0.94 39.35
C LYS A 105 -7.41 1.65 39.49
N PHE A 106 -8.12 1.83 38.39
CA PHE A 106 -9.44 2.47 38.38
C PHE A 106 -10.44 1.66 39.21
N ARG A 107 -10.50 0.34 39.01
CA ARG A 107 -11.36 -0.56 39.77
C ARG A 107 -11.08 -0.52 41.29
N VAL A 108 -9.80 -0.48 41.67
CA VAL A 108 -9.41 -0.36 43.08
C VAL A 108 -9.83 0.99 43.66
N LEU A 109 -9.71 2.08 42.89
CA LEU A 109 -10.14 3.40 43.34
C LEU A 109 -11.66 3.50 43.45
N GLU A 110 -12.40 2.91 42.53
CA GLU A 110 -13.87 2.81 42.57
C GLU A 110 -14.32 2.09 43.85
N GLN A 111 -13.75 0.92 44.13
CA GLN A 111 -14.05 0.17 45.35
C GLN A 111 -13.73 0.96 46.63
N LYS A 112 -12.59 1.67 46.67
CA LYS A 112 -12.24 2.55 47.80
C LYS A 112 -13.20 3.72 47.94
N GLY A 113 -13.72 4.25 46.84
CA GLY A 113 -14.74 5.29 46.82
C GLY A 113 -16.04 4.80 47.46
N ASP A 114 -16.51 3.62 47.06
CA ASP A 114 -17.71 2.99 47.62
C ASP A 114 -17.54 2.71 49.13
N ASP A 115 -16.39 2.17 49.54
CA ASP A 115 -16.08 1.92 50.94
C ASP A 115 -16.09 3.22 51.77
N ALA A 116 -15.47 4.28 51.26
CA ALA A 116 -15.44 5.58 51.92
C ALA A 116 -16.83 6.22 52.02
N GLU A 117 -17.65 6.09 50.97
CA GLU A 117 -19.03 6.56 50.99
C GLU A 117 -19.86 5.80 52.03
N ASN A 118 -19.75 4.47 52.06
CA ASN A 118 -20.45 3.63 53.01
C ASN A 118 -20.05 3.95 54.46
N LEU A 119 -18.76 4.14 54.74
CA LEU A 119 -18.27 4.59 56.04
C LEU A 119 -18.83 5.96 56.42
N SER A 120 -18.88 6.90 55.48
CA SER A 120 -19.45 8.24 55.69
C SER A 120 -20.94 8.17 56.01
N ARG A 121 -21.72 7.36 55.29
CA ARG A 121 -23.15 7.11 55.55
C ARG A 121 -23.36 6.53 56.96
N ARG A 122 -22.60 5.50 57.33
CA ARG A 122 -22.65 4.87 58.67
C ARG A 122 -22.30 5.86 59.78
N ASN A 123 -21.25 6.66 59.61
CA ASN A 123 -20.86 7.67 60.59
C ASN A 123 -21.95 8.75 60.75
N LYS A 124 -22.56 9.21 59.65
CA LYS A 124 -23.68 10.18 59.71
C LYS A 124 -24.86 9.62 60.49
N ILE A 125 -25.24 8.35 60.25
CA ILE A 125 -26.33 7.69 61.01
C ILE A 125 -26.00 7.61 62.50
N ARG A 126 -24.77 7.21 62.86
CA ARG A 126 -24.32 7.13 64.25
C ARG A 126 -24.37 8.47 64.97
N ILE A 127 -23.94 9.55 64.32
CA ILE A 127 -23.96 10.92 64.90
C ILE A 127 -25.40 11.40 65.12
N LEU A 128 -26.34 11.03 64.23
CA LEU A 128 -27.75 11.41 64.33
C LEU A 128 -28.55 10.58 65.35
N GLY A 129 -27.94 9.57 65.99
CA GLY A 129 -28.60 8.75 67.02
C GLY A 129 -29.76 7.90 66.50
N VAL A 130 -29.85 7.69 65.18
CA VAL A 130 -30.90 6.86 64.57
C VAL A 130 -30.47 5.39 64.67
N PRO A 131 -31.26 4.50 65.30
CA PRO A 131 -30.93 3.08 65.38
C PRO A 131 -30.97 2.44 63.98
N GLU A 132 -29.90 1.74 63.59
CA GLU A 132 -29.90 0.90 62.39
C GLU A 132 -30.97 -0.20 62.56
N LYS A 133 -31.98 -0.22 61.69
CA LYS A 133 -32.97 -1.31 61.67
C LYS A 133 -32.27 -2.58 61.18
N ALA A 134 -32.27 -3.60 62.05
CA ALA A 134 -31.85 -4.96 61.75
C ALA A 134 -32.73 -5.61 60.67
#